data_AF-A0A1F1EDQ0-F1
#
_entry.id   AF-A0A1F1EDQ0-F1
#
_cell.length_a   1.000
_cell.length_b   1.000
_cell.length_c   1.000
_cell.angle_alpha   90.00
_cell.angle_beta   90.00
_cell.angle_gamma   90.00
#
_symmetry.space_group_name_H-M   'P 1'
#
loop_
_entity.id
_entity.type
_entity.pdbx_description
1 polymer ?
#
loop_
_entity_poly.entity_id
_entity_poly.type
_entity_poly.pdbx_seq_one_letter_code
_entity_poly.pdbx_strand_id
1 'polypeptide(L)'
;MDHSSLPLHPAHAAALLLIVLLPACSLLHRVERLNATTYLRQTLADLFQESRRPLTTDTPLLLYPLPPLPQGEGDKLYATALALGDPHLLERVALVTGHPERALDSEDPHRAMMAAALVGDTVLLSRLIKTNPDAAMAYSLAHLRGDTLAAQRHLEQVLEGKRYPAETKRLAAWALATYPSRRVEAIDRLIAMREPGPLREWAEMLGKEDLTADYFRLHTPIILSTLPRGSLMERMLLADLRERLWSLCLWPEALQVQKRLADDRHAEILKYEREIALLETYEHPAREQAETAGATIEGQSFVERFGPVRNVNNWAMNYGGYSGITASRRLTPDEYLRLHARITTLLCPEAGK
;
A
#
# COMPACT_ATOMS: atom_id res chain seq x y z
N MET A 1 -71.54 50.80 -14.50
CA MET A 1 -70.07 50.90 -14.54
C MET A 1 -69.57 49.48 -14.46
N ASP A 2 -69.48 48.82 -15.62
CA ASP A 2 -69.18 47.39 -15.70
C ASP A 2 -67.72 47.25 -16.10
N HIS A 3 -66.88 46.85 -15.14
CA HIS A 3 -65.50 46.47 -15.40
C HIS A 3 -65.51 45.11 -16.12
N SER A 4 -65.35 45.16 -17.43
CA SER A 4 -65.22 43.99 -18.30
C SER A 4 -63.95 43.22 -17.91
N SER A 5 -64.13 42.06 -17.28
CA SER A 5 -63.09 41.06 -17.11
C SER A 5 -62.76 40.46 -18.48
N LEU A 6 -61.75 41.04 -19.14
CA LEU A 6 -61.17 40.46 -20.35
C LEU A 6 -60.61 39.06 -20.01
N PRO A 7 -61.03 37.99 -20.71
CA PRO A 7 -60.48 36.66 -20.48
C PRO A 7 -59.03 36.66 -20.96
N LEU A 8 -58.09 36.35 -20.07
CA LEU A 8 -56.69 36.11 -20.44
C LEU A 8 -56.67 34.97 -21.47
N HIS A 9 -56.34 35.29 -22.72
CA HIS A 9 -56.17 34.28 -23.76
C HIS A 9 -55.08 33.29 -23.28
N PRO A 10 -55.27 31.97 -23.41
CA PRO A 10 -54.35 30.96 -22.87
C PRO A 10 -52.90 31.12 -23.35
N ALA A 11 -52.70 31.70 -24.53
CA ALA A 11 -51.38 32.05 -25.07
C ALA A 11 -50.67 33.16 -24.26
N HIS A 12 -51.39 34.16 -23.73
CA HIS A 12 -50.81 35.22 -22.89
C HIS A 12 -50.49 34.71 -21.48
N ALA A 13 -51.32 33.82 -20.93
CA ALA A 13 -51.04 33.15 -19.66
C ALA A 13 -49.79 32.24 -19.77
N ALA A 14 -49.66 31.50 -20.88
CA ALA A 14 -48.48 30.68 -21.17
C ALA A 14 -47.22 31.52 -21.38
N ALA A 15 -47.31 32.67 -22.06
CA ALA A 15 -46.19 33.59 -22.25
C ALA A 15 -45.71 34.21 -20.93
N LEU A 16 -46.63 34.61 -20.04
CA LEU A 16 -46.30 35.09 -18.69
C LEU A 16 -45.68 33.98 -17.83
N LEU A 17 -46.17 32.74 -17.93
CA LEU A 17 -45.57 31.57 -17.28
C LEU A 17 -44.15 31.31 -17.78
N LEU A 18 -43.90 31.42 -19.09
CA LEU A 18 -42.55 31.33 -19.67
C LEU A 18 -41.62 32.43 -19.18
N ILE A 19 -42.10 33.68 -19.11
CA ILE A 19 -41.31 34.83 -18.61
C ILE A 19 -40.92 34.64 -17.13
N VAL A 20 -41.72 33.95 -16.32
CA VAL A 20 -41.42 33.66 -14.91
C VAL A 20 -40.59 32.38 -14.74
N LEU A 21 -40.88 31.34 -15.54
CA LEU A 21 -40.20 30.05 -15.47
C LEU A 21 -38.78 30.09 -16.04
N LEU A 22 -38.52 30.85 -17.11
CA LEU A 22 -37.18 30.93 -17.71
C LEU A 22 -36.13 31.47 -16.73
N PRO A 23 -36.36 32.59 -16.00
CA PRO A 23 -35.48 33.03 -14.93
C PRO A 23 -35.37 32.03 -13.78
N ALA A 24 -36.48 31.39 -13.38
CA ALA A 24 -36.47 30.39 -12.31
C ALA A 24 -35.63 29.16 -12.66
N CYS A 25 -35.73 28.65 -13.90
CA CYS A 25 -34.88 27.58 -14.42
C CYS A 25 -33.42 28.01 -14.51
N SER A 26 -33.15 29.25 -14.93
CA SER A 26 -31.78 29.79 -14.97
C SER A 26 -31.15 29.93 -13.57
N LEU A 27 -31.95 30.33 -12.57
CA LEU A 27 -31.53 30.42 -11.18
C LEU A 27 -31.30 29.04 -10.58
N LEU A 28 -32.21 28.09 -10.83
CA LEU A 28 -32.08 26.71 -10.37
C LEU A 28 -30.83 26.06 -10.97
N HIS A 29 -30.59 26.24 -12.28
CA HIS A 29 -29.37 25.76 -12.93
C HIS A 29 -28.10 26.42 -12.36
N ARG A 30 -28.16 27.71 -12.01
CA ARG A 30 -27.04 28.42 -11.39
C ARG A 30 -26.75 27.92 -9.98
N VAL A 31 -27.79 27.65 -9.19
CA VAL A 31 -27.67 27.07 -7.84
C VAL A 31 -27.15 25.63 -7.91
N GLU A 32 -27.64 24.80 -8.83
CA GLU A 32 -27.12 23.45 -9.07
C GLU A 32 -25.63 23.47 -9.43
N ARG A 33 -25.22 24.36 -10.35
CA ARG A 33 -23.80 24.54 -10.70
C ARG A 33 -22.96 24.99 -9.51
N LEU A 34 -23.44 25.95 -8.71
CA LEU A 34 -22.74 26.41 -7.52
C LEU A 34 -22.59 25.30 -6.48
N ASN A 35 -23.65 24.52 -6.25
CA ASN A 35 -23.63 23.39 -5.32
C ASN A 35 -22.68 22.29 -5.80
N ALA A 36 -22.73 21.92 -7.08
CA ALA A 36 -21.82 20.93 -7.66
C ALA A 36 -20.36 21.38 -7.58
N THR A 37 -20.09 22.66 -7.87
CA THR A 37 -18.74 23.23 -7.77
C THR A 37 -18.23 23.22 -6.32
N THR A 38 -19.09 23.61 -5.38
CA THR A 38 -18.75 23.65 -3.95
C THR A 38 -18.50 22.24 -3.42
N TYR A 39 -19.38 21.29 -3.74
CA TYR A 39 -19.21 19.88 -3.43
C TYR A 39 -17.88 19.35 -3.92
N LEU A 40 -17.58 19.47 -5.23
CA LEU A 40 -16.32 18.97 -5.79
C LEU A 40 -15.08 19.61 -5.14
N ARG A 41 -15.11 20.93 -4.91
CA ARG A 41 -13.97 21.61 -4.26
C ARG A 41 -13.78 21.16 -2.83
N GLN A 42 -14.87 20.97 -2.09
CA GLN A 42 -14.83 20.51 -0.71
C GLN A 42 -14.37 19.05 -0.63
N THR A 43 -14.94 18.17 -1.45
CA THR A 43 -14.52 16.75 -1.51
C THR A 43 -13.05 16.64 -1.91
N LEU A 44 -12.58 17.41 -2.88
CA LEU A 44 -11.14 17.46 -3.19
C LEU A 44 -10.33 17.96 -1.98
N ALA A 45 -10.73 19.05 -1.33
CA ALA A 45 -10.02 19.58 -0.17
C ALA A 45 -9.94 18.56 0.97
N ASP A 46 -11.04 17.86 1.27
CA ASP A 46 -11.11 16.82 2.30
C ASP A 46 -10.20 15.64 1.95
N LEU A 47 -10.22 15.19 0.70
CA LEU A 47 -9.33 14.15 0.18
C LEU A 47 -7.85 14.55 0.29
N PHE A 48 -7.50 15.81 0.02
CA PHE A 48 -6.14 16.33 0.16
C PHE A 48 -5.71 16.52 1.62
N GLN A 49 -6.64 16.70 2.57
CA GLN A 49 -6.33 16.80 4.00
C GLN A 49 -6.12 15.44 4.67
N GLU A 50 -6.75 14.38 4.16
CA GLU A 50 -6.69 13.03 4.75
C GLU A 50 -5.40 12.23 4.42
N SER A 51 -4.41 12.88 3.80
CA SER A 51 -3.30 12.23 3.07
C SER A 51 -2.15 11.65 3.94
N ARG A 52 -2.43 11.14 5.14
CA ARG A 52 -1.49 10.31 5.91
C ARG A 52 -1.89 8.84 5.91
N ARG A 53 -2.18 8.30 4.73
CA ARG A 53 -2.42 6.86 4.59
C ARG A 53 -1.11 6.14 4.25
N PRO A 54 -0.93 4.91 4.74
CA PRO A 54 0.22 4.09 4.37
C PRO A 54 0.25 3.90 2.85
N LEU A 55 1.43 4.02 2.25
CA LEU A 55 1.64 3.77 0.83
C LEU A 55 1.31 2.31 0.52
N THR A 56 0.28 2.08 -0.28
CA THR A 56 -0.18 0.74 -0.66
C THR A 56 0.48 0.24 -1.94
N THR A 57 0.84 1.15 -2.85
CA THR A 57 1.50 0.82 -4.13
C THR A 57 2.97 0.48 -3.94
N ASP A 58 3.56 -0.22 -4.91
CA ASP A 58 5.02 -0.23 -5.07
C ASP A 58 5.54 1.18 -5.39
N THR A 59 6.87 1.35 -5.30
CA THR A 59 7.65 2.60 -5.39
C THR A 59 6.86 3.77 -5.97
N PRO A 60 6.64 4.87 -5.22
CA PRO A 60 5.74 5.91 -5.68
C PRO A 60 6.26 6.52 -6.99
N LEU A 61 5.49 6.37 -8.06
CA LEU A 61 5.81 6.94 -9.38
C LEU A 61 5.77 8.46 -9.35
N LEU A 62 4.78 9.03 -8.66
CA LEU A 62 4.62 10.47 -8.46
C LEU A 62 4.98 10.85 -7.03
N LEU A 63 5.75 11.92 -6.87
CA LEU A 63 6.05 12.53 -5.56
C LEU A 63 5.07 13.68 -5.22
N TYR A 64 4.18 14.01 -6.16
CA TYR A 64 3.01 14.84 -5.89
C TYR A 64 1.86 13.92 -5.55
N PRO A 65 1.30 14.00 -4.32
CA PRO A 65 0.29 13.07 -3.87
C PRO A 65 -0.99 13.22 -4.70
N LEU A 66 -1.50 12.09 -5.18
CA LEU A 66 -2.88 11.97 -5.65
C LEU A 66 -3.67 11.31 -4.53
N PRO A 67 -4.74 11.95 -4.02
CA PRO A 67 -5.50 11.35 -2.93
C PRO A 67 -6.17 10.05 -3.39
N PRO A 68 -6.17 9.01 -2.55
CA PRO A 68 -6.89 7.79 -2.87
C PRO A 68 -8.39 8.04 -2.82
N LEU A 69 -9.12 7.49 -3.78
CA LEU A 69 -10.57 7.62 -3.83
C LEU A 69 -11.26 6.48 -3.09
N PRO A 70 -12.35 6.74 -2.35
CA PRO A 70 -13.25 5.69 -1.89
C PRO A 70 -13.81 4.89 -3.07
N GLN A 71 -14.02 3.59 -2.86
CA GLN A 71 -14.56 2.72 -3.91
C GLN A 71 -15.93 3.22 -4.41
N GLY A 72 -16.06 3.39 -5.72
CA GLY A 72 -17.31 3.82 -6.37
C GLY A 72 -17.59 5.33 -6.34
N GLU A 73 -16.70 6.15 -5.76
CA GLU A 73 -16.84 7.61 -5.78
C GLU A 73 -16.17 8.27 -6.99
N GLY A 74 -15.17 7.62 -7.59
CA GLY A 74 -14.41 8.18 -8.72
C GLY A 74 -15.27 8.51 -9.94
N ASP A 75 -16.11 7.57 -10.39
CA ASP A 75 -16.97 7.77 -11.55
C ASP A 75 -18.00 8.89 -11.33
N LYS A 76 -18.51 9.02 -10.10
CA LYS A 76 -19.46 10.07 -9.73
C LYS A 76 -18.80 11.44 -9.74
N LEU A 77 -17.61 11.56 -9.16
CA LEU A 77 -16.85 12.80 -9.14
C LEU A 77 -16.49 13.24 -10.57
N TYR A 78 -16.02 12.30 -11.39
CA TYR A 78 -15.67 12.58 -12.77
C TYR A 78 -16.88 12.98 -13.61
N ALA A 79 -18.01 12.25 -13.52
CA ALA A 79 -19.24 12.59 -14.23
C ALA A 79 -19.79 13.96 -13.80
N THR A 80 -19.71 14.30 -12.51
CA THR A 80 -20.14 15.60 -11.98
C THR A 80 -19.25 16.72 -12.52
N ALA A 81 -17.93 16.52 -12.56
CA ALA A 81 -16.99 17.48 -13.12
C ALA A 81 -17.21 17.69 -14.63
N LEU A 82 -17.47 16.61 -15.37
CA LEU A 82 -17.76 16.66 -16.80
C LEU A 82 -19.05 17.45 -17.09
N ALA A 83 -20.10 17.24 -16.29
CA ALA A 83 -21.38 17.96 -16.43
C ALA A 83 -21.27 19.47 -16.09
N LEU A 84 -20.35 19.84 -15.20
CA LEU A 84 -20.07 21.22 -14.83
C LEU A 84 -19.41 22.02 -15.98
N GLY A 85 -18.59 21.36 -16.79
CA GLY A 85 -17.88 21.99 -17.91
C GLY A 85 -16.78 22.98 -17.50
N ASP A 86 -16.31 22.94 -16.24
CA ASP A 86 -15.15 23.70 -15.78
C ASP A 86 -13.87 22.90 -16.13
N PRO A 87 -13.05 23.38 -17.09
CA PRO A 87 -11.90 22.61 -17.59
C PRO A 87 -10.84 22.40 -16.51
N HIS A 88 -10.58 23.40 -15.67
CA HIS A 88 -9.54 23.28 -14.65
C HIS A 88 -9.95 22.33 -13.52
N LEU A 89 -11.23 22.34 -13.14
CA LEU A 89 -11.75 21.40 -12.15
C LEU A 89 -11.78 19.98 -12.72
N LEU A 90 -12.17 19.82 -13.98
CA LEU A 90 -12.19 18.53 -14.67
C LEU A 90 -10.79 17.92 -14.72
N GLU A 91 -9.76 18.66 -15.11
CA GLU A 91 -8.36 18.17 -15.13
C GLU A 91 -7.91 17.65 -13.75
N ARG A 92 -8.23 18.40 -12.68
CA ARG A 92 -7.85 18.03 -11.31
C ARG A 92 -8.57 16.77 -10.85
N VAL A 93 -9.87 16.67 -11.11
CA VAL A 93 -10.66 15.48 -10.78
C VAL A 93 -10.15 14.29 -11.60
N ALA A 94 -9.92 14.48 -12.90
CA ALA A 94 -9.47 13.44 -13.82
C ALA A 94 -8.15 12.79 -13.39
N LEU A 95 -7.17 13.58 -12.93
CA LEU A 95 -5.91 13.05 -12.38
C LEU A 95 -6.13 12.12 -11.17
N VAL A 96 -7.09 12.47 -10.30
CA VAL A 96 -7.40 11.71 -9.09
C VAL A 96 -8.26 10.48 -9.41
N THR A 97 -9.14 10.57 -10.40
CA THR A 97 -10.08 9.50 -10.80
C THR A 97 -9.52 8.52 -11.82
N GLY A 98 -8.23 8.61 -12.19
CA GLY A 98 -7.62 7.68 -13.15
C GLY A 98 -7.89 8.00 -14.62
N HIS A 99 -8.16 9.26 -14.95
CA HIS A 99 -8.31 9.79 -16.32
C HIS A 99 -7.20 10.82 -16.65
N PRO A 100 -5.91 10.49 -16.50
CA PRO A 100 -4.82 11.45 -16.65
C PRO A 100 -4.74 12.07 -18.05
N GLU A 101 -5.24 11.40 -19.09
CA GLU A 101 -5.27 11.88 -20.47
C GLU A 101 -5.96 13.25 -20.61
N ARG A 102 -6.90 13.57 -19.72
CA ARG A 102 -7.62 14.84 -19.71
C ARG A 102 -6.77 16.04 -19.30
N ALA A 103 -5.62 15.81 -18.68
CA ALA A 103 -4.73 16.85 -18.19
C ALA A 103 -3.42 16.99 -18.99
N LEU A 104 -3.27 16.27 -20.11
CA LEU A 104 -2.05 16.33 -20.95
C LEU A 104 -1.81 17.73 -21.54
N ASP A 105 -2.88 18.40 -21.96
CA ASP A 105 -2.84 19.74 -22.55
C ASP A 105 -3.12 20.84 -21.52
N SER A 106 -3.01 20.54 -20.22
CA SER A 106 -3.26 21.53 -19.17
C SER A 106 -2.30 22.72 -19.29
N GLU A 107 -2.83 23.93 -19.12
CA GLU A 107 -2.02 25.16 -19.04
C GLU A 107 -1.11 25.16 -17.79
N ASP A 108 -1.41 24.33 -16.80
CA ASP A 108 -0.57 24.12 -15.63
C ASP A 108 0.50 23.06 -15.93
N PRO A 109 1.78 23.46 -16.00
CA PRO A 109 2.86 22.56 -16.40
C PRO A 109 3.03 21.38 -15.44
N HIS A 110 2.72 21.53 -14.15
CA HIS A 110 2.80 20.41 -13.21
C HIS A 110 1.72 19.37 -13.47
N ARG A 111 0.49 19.79 -13.78
CA ARG A 111 -0.60 18.87 -14.12
C ARG A 111 -0.32 18.12 -15.42
N ALA A 112 0.16 18.82 -16.45
CA ALA A 112 0.58 18.20 -17.70
C ALA A 112 1.71 17.17 -17.50
N MET A 113 2.69 17.49 -16.64
CA MET A 113 3.76 16.54 -16.31
C MET A 113 3.25 15.31 -15.54
N MET A 114 2.40 15.49 -14.53
CA MET A 114 1.80 14.38 -13.79
C MET A 114 0.97 13.48 -14.71
N ALA A 115 0.16 14.07 -15.59
CA ALA A 115 -0.59 13.36 -16.62
C ALA A 115 0.32 12.54 -17.54
N ALA A 116 1.37 13.17 -18.09
CA ALA A 116 2.32 12.49 -18.97
C ALA A 116 3.03 11.33 -18.26
N ALA A 117 3.39 11.49 -16.98
CA ALA A 117 3.98 10.42 -16.17
C ALA A 117 3.01 9.26 -15.93
N LEU A 118 1.74 9.53 -15.62
CA LEU A 118 0.72 8.49 -15.38
C LEU A 118 0.35 7.72 -16.65
N VAL A 119 0.30 8.41 -17.80
CA VAL A 119 0.08 7.78 -19.11
C VAL A 119 1.32 7.02 -19.58
N GLY A 120 2.51 7.33 -19.04
CA GLY A 120 3.77 6.75 -19.47
C GLY A 120 4.38 7.40 -20.72
N ASP A 121 3.92 8.61 -21.10
CA ASP A 121 4.50 9.37 -22.22
C ASP A 121 5.81 10.04 -21.80
N THR A 122 6.90 9.27 -21.88
CA THR A 122 8.24 9.74 -21.52
C THR A 122 8.80 10.80 -22.47
N VAL A 123 8.24 10.95 -23.68
CA VAL A 123 8.68 11.95 -24.67
C VAL A 123 8.09 13.31 -24.31
N LEU A 124 6.78 13.36 -24.09
CA LEU A 124 6.09 14.57 -23.65
C LEU A 124 6.62 15.02 -22.29
N LEU A 125 6.73 14.11 -21.32
CA LEU A 125 7.27 14.43 -20.00
C LEU A 125 8.69 15.02 -20.08
N SER A 126 9.56 14.41 -20.90
CA SER A 126 10.91 14.94 -21.10
C SER A 126 10.93 16.33 -21.73
N ARG A 127 10.01 16.63 -22.65
CA ARG A 127 9.85 17.96 -23.25
C ARG A 127 9.38 18.98 -22.21
N LEU A 128 8.37 18.63 -21.42
CA LEU A 128 7.82 19.50 -20.38
C LEU A 128 8.87 19.84 -19.32
N ILE A 129 9.65 18.85 -18.85
CA ILE A 129 10.71 19.05 -17.85
C ILE A 129 11.84 19.96 -18.39
N LYS A 130 12.18 19.85 -19.68
CA LYS A 130 13.18 20.75 -20.29
C LYS A 130 12.74 22.21 -20.25
N THR A 131 11.45 22.47 -20.45
CA THR A 131 10.89 23.83 -20.42
C THR A 131 10.64 24.32 -19.00
N ASN A 132 10.20 23.43 -18.10
CA ASN A 132 9.89 23.73 -16.70
C ASN A 132 10.61 22.72 -15.79
N PRO A 133 11.86 22.99 -15.38
CA PRO A 133 12.65 22.03 -14.62
C PRO A 133 12.06 21.72 -13.23
N ASP A 134 11.65 20.46 -13.06
CA ASP A 134 11.20 19.93 -11.78
C ASP A 134 11.85 18.59 -11.44
N ALA A 135 12.50 18.51 -10.26
CA ALA A 135 13.23 17.32 -9.85
C ALA A 135 12.29 16.18 -9.45
N ALA A 136 11.10 16.47 -8.91
CA ALA A 136 10.13 15.44 -8.58
C ALA A 136 9.59 14.77 -9.84
N MET A 137 9.32 15.55 -10.90
CA MET A 137 8.93 14.99 -12.19
C MET A 137 10.09 14.36 -12.96
N ALA A 138 11.31 14.88 -12.81
CA ALA A 138 12.52 14.27 -13.37
C ALA A 138 12.80 12.89 -12.76
N TYR A 139 12.51 12.70 -11.47
CA TYR A 139 12.51 11.38 -10.84
C TYR A 139 11.50 10.44 -11.53
N SER A 140 10.25 10.86 -11.75
CA SER A 140 9.23 10.02 -12.42
C SER A 140 9.69 9.61 -13.82
N LEU A 141 10.27 10.53 -14.59
CA LEU A 141 10.82 10.24 -15.91
C LEU A 141 11.97 9.23 -15.85
N ALA A 142 12.92 9.41 -14.93
CA ALA A 142 14.05 8.51 -14.76
C ALA A 142 13.58 7.11 -14.34
N HIS A 143 12.61 7.03 -13.43
CA HIS A 143 12.00 5.79 -12.99
C HIS A 143 11.30 5.06 -14.14
N LEU A 144 10.48 5.74 -14.94
CA LEU A 144 9.82 5.17 -16.13
C LEU A 144 10.82 4.66 -17.18
N ARG A 145 12.00 5.28 -17.26
CA ARG A 145 13.09 4.85 -18.17
C ARG A 145 13.98 3.76 -17.60
N GLY A 146 13.79 3.37 -16.33
CA GLY A 146 14.66 2.43 -15.64
C GLY A 146 16.05 2.98 -15.29
N ASP A 147 16.26 4.31 -15.34
CA ASP A 147 17.53 4.95 -14.97
C ASP A 147 17.58 5.14 -13.44
N THR A 148 18.08 4.11 -12.75
CA THR A 148 18.14 4.07 -11.29
C THR A 148 19.07 5.14 -10.70
N LEU A 149 20.17 5.46 -11.38
CA LEU A 149 21.14 6.44 -10.90
C LEU A 149 20.58 7.86 -11.01
N ALA A 150 19.94 8.19 -12.13
CA ALA A 150 19.28 9.48 -12.30
C ALA A 150 18.10 9.62 -11.33
N ALA A 151 17.31 8.55 -11.14
CA ALA A 151 16.19 8.56 -10.20
C ALA A 151 16.66 8.85 -8.76
N GLN A 152 17.70 8.17 -8.26
CA GLN A 152 18.27 8.42 -6.93
C GLN A 152 18.75 9.88 -6.78
N ARG A 153 19.48 10.41 -7.77
CA ARG A 153 19.97 11.80 -7.76
C ARG A 153 18.82 12.81 -7.69
N HIS A 154 17.74 12.60 -8.43
CA HIS A 154 16.59 13.50 -8.39
C HIS A 154 15.82 13.42 -7.07
N LEU A 155 15.73 12.25 -6.44
CA LEU A 155 15.15 12.11 -5.10
C LEU A 155 15.93 12.89 -4.05
N GLU A 156 17.27 12.85 -4.10
CA GLU A 156 18.13 13.65 -3.21
C GLU A 156 17.86 15.15 -3.37
N GLN A 157 17.79 15.63 -4.61
CA GLN A 157 17.46 17.02 -4.92
C GLN A 157 16.09 17.43 -4.36
N VAL A 158 15.09 16.54 -4.39
CA VAL A 158 13.76 16.80 -3.83
C VAL A 158 13.82 16.89 -2.30
N LEU A 159 14.54 15.97 -1.65
CA LEU A 159 14.65 15.93 -0.20
C LEU A 159 15.41 17.14 0.37
N GLU A 160 16.47 17.58 -0.30
CA GLU A 160 17.28 18.74 0.07
C GLU A 160 16.63 20.08 -0.31
N GLY A 161 15.81 20.08 -1.37
CA GLY A 161 15.15 21.28 -1.89
C GLY A 161 14.19 21.91 -0.87
N LYS A 162 14.35 23.21 -0.61
CA LYS A 162 13.46 23.97 0.29
C LYS A 162 12.05 24.21 -0.28
N ARG A 163 11.90 24.12 -1.60
CA ARG A 163 10.65 24.42 -2.32
C ARG A 163 9.58 23.33 -2.22
N TYR A 164 9.96 22.12 -1.81
CA TYR A 164 9.05 20.98 -1.80
C TYR A 164 8.31 20.86 -0.45
N PRO A 165 6.99 20.61 -0.48
CA PRO A 165 6.21 20.42 0.74
C PRO A 165 6.63 19.13 1.46
N ALA A 166 6.28 19.05 2.75
CA ALA A 166 6.64 17.91 3.60
C ALA A 166 6.18 16.57 3.02
N GLU A 167 4.98 16.51 2.44
CA GLU A 167 4.44 15.28 1.86
C GLU A 167 5.24 14.81 0.63
N THR A 168 5.66 15.73 -0.23
CA THR A 168 6.53 15.39 -1.37
C THR A 168 7.89 14.86 -0.92
N LYS A 169 8.43 15.41 0.17
CA LYS A 169 9.67 14.89 0.77
C LYS A 169 9.47 13.52 1.41
N ARG A 170 8.34 13.30 2.07
CA ARG A 170 7.94 12.00 2.63
C ARG A 170 7.88 10.93 1.54
N LEU A 171 7.18 11.21 0.43
CA LEU A 171 7.12 10.33 -0.73
C LEU A 171 8.49 10.10 -1.37
N ALA A 172 9.33 11.14 -1.46
CA ALA A 172 10.68 11.02 -1.98
C ALA A 172 11.56 10.10 -1.12
N ALA A 173 11.44 10.19 0.21
CA ALA A 173 12.17 9.32 1.13
C ALA A 173 11.68 7.87 1.01
N TRP A 174 10.37 7.64 0.89
CA TRP A 174 9.82 6.32 0.61
C TRP A 174 10.28 5.75 -0.73
N ALA A 175 10.31 6.55 -1.81
CA ALA A 175 10.89 6.14 -3.08
C ALA A 175 12.38 5.80 -2.97
N LEU A 176 13.15 6.62 -2.26
CA LEU A 176 14.58 6.41 -2.07
C LEU A 176 14.87 5.11 -1.32
N ALA A 177 14.03 4.76 -0.33
CA ALA A 177 14.17 3.55 0.45
C ALA A 177 14.09 2.28 -0.40
N THR A 178 13.38 2.33 -1.54
CA THR A 178 13.24 1.18 -2.44
C THR A 178 14.57 0.75 -3.07
N TYR A 179 15.54 1.67 -3.15
CA TYR A 179 16.90 1.38 -3.61
C TYR A 179 17.76 0.84 -2.45
N PRO A 180 18.21 -0.43 -2.47
CA PRO A 180 18.97 -1.02 -1.37
C PRO A 180 20.22 -0.22 -0.99
N SER A 181 20.91 0.38 -1.98
CA SER A 181 22.11 1.20 -1.77
C SER A 181 21.87 2.47 -0.95
N ARG A 182 20.62 2.95 -0.88
CA ARG A 182 20.23 4.20 -0.19
C ARG A 182 19.22 3.97 0.93
N ARG A 183 18.91 2.71 1.23
CA ARG A 183 17.84 2.34 2.16
C ARG A 183 18.08 2.89 3.57
N VAL A 184 19.26 2.67 4.14
CA VAL A 184 19.64 3.17 5.48
C VAL A 184 19.38 4.67 5.60
N GLU A 185 19.95 5.46 4.69
CA GLU A 185 19.79 6.91 4.68
C GLU A 185 18.33 7.34 4.52
N ALA A 186 17.56 6.64 3.67
CA ALA A 186 16.15 6.93 3.47
C ALA A 186 15.34 6.66 4.76
N ILE A 187 15.62 5.57 5.47
CA ILE A 187 14.99 5.25 6.75
C ILE A 187 15.33 6.32 7.80
N ASP A 188 16.59 6.75 7.90
CA ASP A 188 16.99 7.83 8.81
C ASP A 188 16.21 9.13 8.54
N ARG A 189 16.02 9.47 7.27
CA ARG A 189 15.20 10.62 6.85
C ARG A 189 13.74 10.44 7.25
N LEU A 190 13.15 9.25 7.06
CA LEU A 190 11.76 8.95 7.47
C LEU A 190 11.59 9.05 9.00
N ILE A 191 12.57 8.59 9.79
CA ILE A 191 12.60 8.75 11.25
C ILE A 191 12.62 10.25 11.62
N ALA A 192 13.47 11.04 10.97
CA ALA A 192 13.55 12.49 11.19
C ALA A 192 12.23 13.21 10.84
N MET A 193 11.49 12.69 9.85
CA MET A 193 10.15 13.18 9.48
C MET A 193 9.04 12.70 10.42
N ARG A 194 9.36 11.88 11.44
CA ARG A 194 8.41 11.27 12.38
C ARG A 194 7.38 10.37 11.71
N GLU A 195 7.81 9.64 10.68
CA GLU A 195 6.96 8.62 10.07
C GLU A 195 6.61 7.52 11.10
N PRO A 196 5.35 7.06 11.14
CA PRO A 196 4.93 6.02 12.06
C PRO A 196 5.43 4.64 11.61
N GLY A 197 5.66 3.74 12.57
CA GLY A 197 6.04 2.34 12.33
C GLY A 197 7.38 1.96 12.97
N PRO A 198 7.81 0.69 12.82
CA PRO A 198 9.04 0.17 13.41
C PRO A 198 10.30 0.61 12.64
N LEU A 199 10.42 1.91 12.37
CA LEU A 199 11.52 2.46 11.56
C LEU A 199 12.86 2.42 12.28
N ARG A 200 12.87 2.50 13.61
CA ARG A 200 14.10 2.44 14.41
C ARG A 200 14.68 1.03 14.39
N GLU A 201 13.83 0.04 14.64
CA GLU A 201 14.18 -1.38 14.55
C GLU A 201 14.65 -1.72 13.12
N TRP A 202 14.01 -1.13 12.10
CA TRP A 202 14.46 -1.28 10.72
C TRP A 202 15.84 -0.66 10.47
N ALA A 203 16.09 0.55 10.98
CA ALA A 203 17.39 1.21 10.86
C ALA A 203 18.51 0.43 11.56
N GLU A 204 18.25 -0.07 12.78
CA GLU A 204 19.18 -0.93 13.53
C GLU A 204 19.52 -2.19 12.73
N MET A 205 18.50 -2.86 12.17
CA MET A 205 18.68 -4.05 11.34
C MET A 205 19.51 -3.81 10.08
N LEU A 206 19.35 -2.65 9.44
CA LEU A 206 20.13 -2.27 8.27
C LEU A 206 21.53 -1.73 8.61
N GLY A 207 21.77 -1.44 9.89
CA GLY A 207 23.04 -0.95 10.40
C GLY A 207 24.15 -1.98 10.27
N LYS A 208 25.39 -1.53 10.52
CA LYS A 208 26.59 -2.39 10.54
C LYS A 208 26.82 -3.07 11.89
N GLU A 209 25.93 -2.87 12.85
CA GLU A 209 26.05 -3.49 14.16
C GLU A 209 25.67 -4.96 14.08
N ASP A 210 26.47 -5.83 14.69
CA ASP A 210 26.20 -7.27 14.73
C ASP A 210 25.08 -7.55 15.74
N LEU A 211 23.85 -7.36 15.29
CA LEU A 211 22.65 -7.79 16.01
C LEU A 211 22.65 -9.32 16.14
N THR A 212 22.43 -9.81 17.36
CA THR A 212 22.48 -11.22 17.71
C THR A 212 21.19 -11.95 17.37
N ALA A 213 21.23 -13.30 17.39
CA ALA A 213 20.04 -14.13 17.24
C ALA A 213 18.95 -13.79 18.27
N ASP A 214 19.32 -13.51 19.52
CA ASP A 214 18.40 -13.17 20.60
C ASP A 214 17.63 -11.87 20.33
N TYR A 215 18.30 -10.87 19.74
CA TYR A 215 17.65 -9.63 19.32
C TYR A 215 16.51 -9.95 18.34
N PHE A 216 16.78 -10.73 17.30
CA PHE A 216 15.76 -11.04 16.29
C PHE A 216 14.62 -11.91 16.83
N ARG A 217 14.92 -12.87 17.72
CA ARG A 217 13.90 -13.68 18.42
C ARG A 217 12.93 -12.80 19.22
N LEU A 218 13.45 -11.77 19.88
CA LEU A 218 12.64 -10.86 20.69
C LEU A 218 11.85 -9.84 19.84
N HIS A 219 12.50 -9.26 18.83
CA HIS A 219 11.95 -8.12 18.08
C HIS A 219 11.06 -8.53 16.89
N THR A 220 11.26 -9.70 16.29
CA THR A 220 10.47 -10.14 15.12
C THR A 220 8.96 -10.13 15.38
N PRO A 221 8.44 -10.72 16.49
CA PRO A 221 7.00 -10.68 16.79
C PRO A 221 6.47 -9.25 17.01
N ILE A 222 7.28 -8.36 17.58
CA ILE A 222 6.91 -6.96 17.85
C ILE A 222 6.79 -6.20 16.52
N ILE A 223 7.77 -6.34 15.65
CA ILE A 223 7.77 -5.77 14.29
C ILE A 223 6.53 -6.28 13.53
N LEU A 224 6.28 -7.59 13.55
CA LEU A 224 5.11 -8.16 12.89
C LEU A 224 3.81 -7.59 13.47
N SER A 225 3.64 -7.48 14.79
CA SER A 225 2.39 -6.95 15.35
C SER A 225 2.12 -5.47 15.04
N THR A 226 3.14 -4.70 14.70
CA THR A 226 3.03 -3.24 14.45
C THR A 226 3.00 -2.86 12.97
N LEU A 227 3.36 -3.78 12.07
CA LEU A 227 3.42 -3.50 10.63
C LEU A 227 2.04 -3.35 9.98
N PRO A 228 1.78 -2.26 9.22
CA PRO A 228 0.55 -2.08 8.47
C PRO A 228 0.50 -3.02 7.25
N ARG A 229 -0.51 -3.89 7.19
CA ARG A 229 -0.69 -4.88 6.12
C ARG A 229 -0.90 -4.22 4.75
N GLY A 230 -0.29 -4.79 3.72
CA GLY A 230 -0.35 -4.35 2.33
C GLY A 230 0.45 -3.08 2.02
N SER A 231 1.22 -2.56 2.99
CA SER A 231 1.99 -1.34 2.79
C SER A 231 3.35 -1.59 2.13
N LEU A 232 3.89 -0.56 1.47
CA LEU A 232 5.28 -0.56 0.97
C LEU A 232 6.29 -0.81 2.09
N MET A 233 6.06 -0.22 3.27
CA MET A 233 6.87 -0.45 4.47
C MET A 233 6.92 -1.94 4.83
N GLU A 234 5.76 -2.59 4.90
CA GLU A 234 5.68 -4.01 5.24
C GLU A 234 6.48 -4.84 4.24
N ARG A 235 6.25 -4.67 2.94
CA ARG A 235 6.95 -5.46 1.91
C ARG A 235 8.47 -5.32 2.03
N MET A 236 8.95 -4.09 2.17
CA MET A 236 10.39 -3.84 2.22
C MET A 236 11.04 -4.29 3.52
N LEU A 237 10.42 -3.99 4.67
CA LEU A 237 10.94 -4.40 5.97
C LEU A 237 10.95 -5.93 6.08
N LEU A 238 9.86 -6.60 5.69
CA LEU A 238 9.82 -8.07 5.71
C LEU A 238 10.87 -8.68 4.79
N ALA A 239 11.15 -8.08 3.63
CA ALA A 239 12.22 -8.53 2.76
C ALA A 239 13.60 -8.45 3.45
N ASP A 240 13.93 -7.31 4.07
CA ASP A 240 15.20 -7.13 4.79
C ASP A 240 15.31 -8.05 6.02
N LEU A 241 14.23 -8.13 6.79
CA LEU A 241 14.14 -8.97 7.98
C LEU A 241 14.32 -10.43 7.61
N ARG A 242 13.72 -10.88 6.51
CA ARG A 242 13.93 -12.25 6.03
C ARG A 242 15.40 -12.50 5.72
N GLU A 243 16.07 -11.64 4.94
CA GLU A 243 17.48 -11.86 4.59
C GLU A 243 18.35 -11.97 5.86
N ARG A 244 18.06 -11.14 6.87
CA ARG A 244 18.80 -11.19 8.13
C ARG A 244 18.51 -12.46 8.94
N LEU A 245 17.24 -12.85 9.06
CA LEU A 245 16.85 -14.10 9.73
C LEU A 245 17.45 -15.34 9.04
N TRP A 246 17.52 -15.35 7.71
CA TRP A 246 18.15 -16.41 6.93
C TRP A 246 19.65 -16.47 7.20
N SER A 247 20.34 -15.33 7.20
CA SER A 247 21.78 -15.28 7.51
C SER A 247 22.12 -15.82 8.90
N LEU A 248 21.19 -15.70 9.85
CA LEU A 248 21.31 -16.20 11.22
C LEU A 248 20.70 -17.60 11.42
N CYS A 249 20.17 -18.23 10.35
CA CYS A 249 19.51 -19.54 10.39
C CYS A 249 18.38 -19.62 11.44
N LEU A 250 17.64 -18.52 11.60
CA LEU A 250 16.47 -18.41 12.48
C LEU A 250 15.21 -18.85 11.74
N TRP A 251 15.10 -20.16 11.51
CA TRP A 251 14.07 -20.74 10.65
C TRP A 251 12.63 -20.51 11.13
N PRO A 252 12.30 -20.63 12.43
CA PRO A 252 10.95 -20.35 12.92
C PRO A 252 10.50 -18.91 12.62
N GLU A 253 11.31 -17.92 12.96
CA GLU A 253 11.03 -16.50 12.70
C GLU A 253 10.98 -16.21 11.20
N ALA A 254 11.90 -16.78 10.42
CA ALA A 254 11.94 -16.61 8.97
C ALA A 254 10.65 -17.12 8.31
N LEU A 255 10.11 -18.25 8.78
CA LEU A 255 8.84 -18.79 8.29
C LEU A 255 7.66 -17.86 8.66
N GLN A 256 7.64 -17.27 9.86
CA GLN A 256 6.60 -16.32 10.26
C GLN A 256 6.60 -15.07 9.35
N VAL A 257 7.79 -14.54 9.05
CA VAL A 257 7.98 -13.41 8.11
C VAL A 257 7.54 -13.82 6.70
N GLN A 258 7.95 -15.00 6.22
CA GLN A 258 7.62 -15.45 4.87
C GLN A 258 6.13 -15.70 4.67
N LYS A 259 5.40 -16.22 5.67
CA LYS A 259 3.94 -16.38 5.59
C LYS A 259 3.21 -15.07 5.29
N ARG A 260 3.85 -13.93 5.61
CA ARG A 260 3.30 -12.60 5.41
C ARG A 260 3.86 -11.88 4.17
N LEU A 261 4.97 -12.37 3.60
CA LEU A 261 5.60 -11.88 2.38
C LEU A 261 5.34 -12.87 1.23
N ALA A 262 4.46 -12.50 0.29
CA ALA A 262 4.20 -13.30 -0.91
C ALA A 262 5.17 -12.90 -2.02
N ASP A 263 6.29 -13.63 -2.17
CA ASP A 263 7.26 -13.45 -3.24
C ASP A 263 7.76 -14.80 -3.80
N ASP A 264 8.61 -14.83 -4.83
CA ASP A 264 9.00 -16.10 -5.46
C ASP A 264 9.79 -17.04 -4.52
N ARG A 265 10.51 -16.48 -3.53
CA ARG A 265 11.20 -17.22 -2.46
C ARG A 265 10.23 -17.85 -1.45
N HIS A 266 8.96 -17.41 -1.44
CA HIS A 266 7.88 -17.94 -0.60
C HIS A 266 7.69 -19.44 -0.75
N ALA A 267 7.87 -20.00 -1.94
CA ALA A 267 7.65 -21.42 -2.19
C ALA A 267 8.77 -22.32 -1.62
N GLU A 268 9.97 -21.79 -1.34
CA GLU A 268 11.12 -22.62 -0.94
C GLU A 268 11.09 -22.99 0.55
N ILE A 269 10.87 -22.00 1.43
CA ILE A 269 10.82 -22.25 2.88
C ILE A 269 9.52 -22.93 3.31
N LEU A 270 8.39 -22.67 2.63
CA LEU A 270 7.11 -23.34 2.91
C LEU A 270 7.15 -24.85 2.67
N LYS A 271 8.02 -25.36 1.78
CA LYS A 271 8.22 -26.81 1.61
C LYS A 271 8.66 -27.50 2.90
N TYR A 272 9.31 -26.77 3.79
CA TYR A 272 9.83 -27.26 5.06
C TYR A 272 9.05 -26.73 6.27
N GLU A 273 7.83 -26.23 6.06
CA GLU A 273 6.99 -25.67 7.13
C GLU A 273 6.82 -26.64 8.31
N ARG A 274 6.65 -27.94 8.02
CA ARG A 274 6.46 -28.97 9.04
C ARG A 274 7.73 -29.20 9.87
N GLU A 275 8.87 -29.26 9.21
CA GLU A 275 10.17 -29.44 9.85
C GLU A 275 10.57 -28.21 10.67
N ILE A 276 10.25 -27.01 10.18
CA ILE A 276 10.47 -25.76 10.92
C ILE A 276 9.54 -25.68 12.14
N ALA A 277 8.28 -26.13 12.03
CA ALA A 277 7.37 -26.21 13.17
C ALA A 277 7.91 -27.13 14.29
N LEU A 278 8.60 -28.22 13.93
CA LEU A 278 9.27 -29.09 14.91
C LEU A 278 10.48 -28.42 15.59
N LEU A 279 11.21 -27.54 14.89
CA LEU A 279 12.24 -26.73 15.53
C LEU A 279 11.61 -25.73 16.51
N GLU A 280 10.52 -25.08 16.11
CA GLU A 280 9.82 -24.10 16.95
C GLU A 280 9.31 -24.71 18.26
N THR A 281 8.76 -25.92 18.24
CA THR A 281 8.29 -26.58 19.48
C THR A 281 9.43 -26.91 20.45
N TYR A 282 10.63 -27.18 19.95
CA TYR A 282 11.82 -27.38 20.79
C TYR A 282 12.31 -26.06 21.39
N GLU A 283 12.33 -24.98 20.60
CA GLU A 283 12.82 -23.66 21.00
C GLU A 283 11.86 -22.90 21.92
N HIS A 284 10.55 -23.13 21.77
CA HIS A 284 9.50 -22.43 22.52
C HIS A 284 8.47 -23.39 23.15
N PRO A 285 8.88 -24.21 24.14
CA PRO A 285 8.01 -25.22 24.75
C PRO A 285 6.80 -24.62 25.52
N ALA A 286 6.82 -23.32 25.85
CA ALA A 286 5.72 -22.63 26.50
C ALA A 286 4.58 -22.22 25.55
N ARG A 287 4.82 -22.11 24.23
CA ARG A 287 3.78 -21.79 23.24
C ARG A 287 2.78 -22.95 23.05
N GLU A 288 3.23 -24.20 23.21
CA GLU A 288 2.38 -25.40 23.28
C GLU A 288 1.28 -25.27 24.35
N GLN A 289 1.63 -24.69 25.52
CA GLN A 289 0.70 -24.52 26.65
C GLN A 289 -0.29 -23.37 26.44
N ALA A 290 0.09 -22.33 25.68
CA ALA A 290 -0.81 -21.21 25.39
C ALA A 290 -1.89 -21.56 24.33
N GLU A 291 -1.54 -22.38 23.33
CA GLU A 291 -2.52 -22.88 22.35
C GLU A 291 -3.46 -23.95 22.94
N THR A 292 -3.04 -24.66 24.00
CA THR A 292 -3.88 -25.63 24.71
C THR A 292 -4.64 -25.03 25.90
N ALA A 293 -4.20 -23.91 26.49
CA ALA A 293 -4.87 -23.26 27.62
C ALA A 293 -6.15 -22.49 27.23
N GLY A 294 -6.45 -22.35 25.94
CA GLY A 294 -7.68 -21.72 25.43
C GLY A 294 -8.81 -22.68 25.08
N ALA A 295 -8.59 -24.00 25.13
CA ALA A 295 -9.60 -24.98 24.73
C ALA A 295 -9.62 -26.18 25.69
N THR A 296 -10.26 -25.99 26.85
CA THR A 296 -10.88 -27.10 27.56
C THR A 296 -12.02 -27.66 26.70
N ILE A 297 -11.69 -28.56 25.79
CA ILE A 297 -12.66 -29.49 25.22
C ILE A 297 -12.47 -30.81 25.96
N GLU A 298 -13.22 -30.97 27.05
CA GLU A 298 -13.63 -32.30 27.48
C GLU A 298 -14.36 -32.97 26.31
N GLY A 299 -13.90 -34.14 25.87
CA GLY A 299 -14.71 -34.98 24.96
C GLY A 299 -13.94 -35.85 23.99
N GLN A 300 -13.72 -37.10 24.40
CA GLN A 300 -13.66 -38.34 23.62
C GLN A 300 -12.60 -38.48 22.51
N SER A 301 -12.03 -39.69 22.41
CA SER A 301 -11.00 -40.00 21.43
C SER A 301 -11.54 -39.91 20.01
N PHE A 302 -10.69 -39.49 19.07
CA PHE A 302 -10.99 -39.36 17.63
C PHE A 302 -11.62 -40.63 17.01
N VAL A 303 -11.29 -41.81 17.58
CA VAL A 303 -11.80 -43.11 17.16
C VAL A 303 -13.24 -43.35 17.63
N GLU A 304 -13.62 -42.86 18.81
CA GLU A 304 -14.97 -43.01 19.37
C GLU A 304 -16.02 -42.20 18.60
N ARG A 305 -15.64 -41.07 18.00
CA ARG A 305 -16.60 -40.15 17.37
C ARG A 305 -16.87 -40.43 15.88
N PHE A 306 -15.94 -41.03 15.16
CA PHE A 306 -16.02 -41.11 13.69
C PHE A 306 -15.74 -42.48 13.07
N GLY A 307 -15.35 -43.48 13.87
CA GLY A 307 -15.03 -44.82 13.38
C GLY A 307 -13.78 -44.86 12.46
N PRO A 308 -13.34 -46.06 12.03
CA PRO A 308 -12.09 -46.21 11.29
C PRO A 308 -12.30 -45.87 9.80
N VAL A 309 -11.94 -44.65 9.38
CA VAL A 309 -12.04 -44.24 7.97
C VAL A 309 -10.71 -44.44 7.25
N ARG A 310 -10.77 -45.17 6.13
CA ARG A 310 -9.65 -45.82 5.44
C ARG A 310 -8.93 -44.96 4.38
N ASN A 311 -9.18 -43.65 4.30
CA ASN A 311 -8.55 -42.81 3.27
C ASN A 311 -8.34 -41.36 3.74
N VAL A 312 -7.13 -41.10 4.24
CA VAL A 312 -6.66 -39.81 4.76
C VAL A 312 -6.51 -38.74 3.66
N ASN A 313 -6.43 -39.15 2.39
CA ASN A 313 -6.11 -38.24 1.28
C ASN A 313 -7.28 -37.36 0.80
N ASN A 314 -8.53 -37.65 1.17
CA ASN A 314 -9.68 -36.81 0.79
C ASN A 314 -9.98 -35.67 1.78
N TRP A 315 -9.38 -35.66 2.97
CA TRP A 315 -9.56 -34.56 3.94
C TRP A 315 -8.70 -33.33 3.59
N ALA A 316 -7.49 -33.56 3.06
CA ALA A 316 -6.53 -32.52 2.70
C ALA A 316 -6.95 -31.64 1.50
N MET A 317 -7.99 -32.02 0.75
CA MET A 317 -8.44 -31.27 -0.44
C MET A 317 -9.61 -30.30 -0.16
N ASN A 318 -10.34 -30.44 0.95
CA ASN A 318 -11.61 -29.71 1.14
C ASN A 318 -11.59 -28.58 2.18
N TYR A 319 -10.59 -28.47 3.05
CA TYR A 319 -10.61 -27.47 4.13
C TYR A 319 -9.26 -26.77 4.27
N GLY A 320 -9.15 -25.63 3.60
CA GLY A 320 -8.16 -24.62 3.94
C GLY A 320 -8.33 -24.13 5.38
N GLY A 321 -7.21 -23.77 5.99
CA GLY A 321 -7.14 -22.94 7.17
C GLY A 321 -7.67 -23.56 8.46
N TYR A 322 -6.86 -24.40 9.11
CA TYR A 322 -6.78 -24.41 10.58
C TYR A 322 -5.35 -24.79 11.00
N SER A 323 -4.71 -23.84 11.68
CA SER A 323 -3.55 -24.03 12.55
C SER A 323 -3.91 -25.06 13.62
N GLY A 324 -3.22 -26.18 13.62
CA GLY A 324 -3.42 -27.26 14.58
C GLY A 324 -2.51 -28.43 14.27
N ILE A 325 -1.23 -28.16 14.01
CA ILE A 325 -0.23 -29.22 13.99
C ILE A 325 0.18 -29.43 15.44
N THR A 326 -0.52 -30.33 16.13
CA THR A 326 -0.04 -30.91 17.39
C THR A 326 1.17 -31.79 17.08
N ALA A 327 2.35 -31.17 17.04
CA ALA A 327 3.62 -31.87 17.01
C ALA A 327 3.85 -32.53 18.38
N SER A 328 3.15 -33.63 18.63
CA SER A 328 3.17 -34.41 19.88
C SER A 328 4.51 -35.08 20.21
N ARG A 329 5.55 -34.85 19.39
CA ARG A 329 6.89 -35.39 19.58
C ARG A 329 7.88 -34.26 19.84
N ARG A 330 8.39 -34.21 21.08
CA ARG A 330 9.53 -33.36 21.42
C ARG A 330 10.80 -33.93 20.83
N LEU A 331 11.57 -33.09 20.15
CA LEU A 331 12.90 -33.45 19.66
C LEU A 331 13.85 -33.61 20.85
N THR A 332 14.72 -34.61 20.77
CA THR A 332 15.94 -34.65 21.60
C THR A 332 16.95 -33.60 21.11
N PRO A 333 17.92 -33.18 21.93
CA PRO A 333 18.95 -32.22 21.53
C PRO A 333 19.68 -32.62 20.23
N ASP A 334 20.04 -33.89 20.08
CA ASP A 334 20.72 -34.40 18.88
C ASP A 334 19.81 -34.40 17.63
N GLU A 335 18.52 -34.70 17.81
CA GLU A 335 17.54 -34.64 16.72
C GLU A 335 17.30 -33.19 16.28
N TYR A 336 17.24 -32.26 17.23
CA TYR A 336 17.16 -30.82 16.94
C TYR A 336 18.37 -30.35 16.13
N LEU A 337 19.59 -30.65 16.59
CA LEU A 337 20.81 -30.24 15.88
C LEU A 337 20.89 -30.83 14.46
N ARG A 338 20.53 -32.10 14.29
CA ARG A 338 20.49 -32.74 12.97
C ARG A 338 19.44 -32.13 12.05
N LEU A 339 18.25 -31.84 12.57
CA LEU A 339 17.17 -31.24 11.79
C LEU A 339 17.51 -29.80 11.40
N HIS A 340 18.03 -29.01 12.34
CA HIS A 340 18.47 -27.64 12.11
C HIS A 340 19.59 -27.58 11.07
N ALA A 341 20.63 -28.41 11.19
CA ALA A 341 21.71 -28.49 10.21
C ALA A 341 21.21 -28.91 8.82
N ARG A 342 20.27 -29.86 8.75
CA ARG A 342 19.67 -30.30 7.48
C ARG A 342 18.89 -29.18 6.80
N ILE A 343 18.01 -28.49 7.54
CA ILE A 343 17.25 -27.34 7.00
C ILE A 343 18.21 -26.25 6.55
N THR A 344 19.22 -25.94 7.37
CA THR A 344 20.24 -24.94 7.05
C THR A 344 20.99 -25.26 5.76
N THR A 345 21.38 -26.51 5.56
CA THR A 345 22.05 -26.95 4.33
C THR A 345 21.16 -26.82 3.10
N LEU A 346 19.84 -27.04 3.26
CA LEU A 346 18.87 -27.01 2.17
C LEU A 346 18.47 -25.58 1.78
N LEU A 347 18.35 -24.68 2.75
CA LEU A 347 17.88 -23.30 2.56
C LEU A 347 19.02 -22.28 2.43
N CYS A 348 20.20 -22.58 2.99
CA CYS A 348 21.41 -21.76 2.91
C CYS A 348 22.63 -22.64 2.55
N PRO A 349 22.76 -23.10 1.29
CA PRO A 349 23.85 -23.98 0.87
C PRO A 349 25.25 -23.36 1.01
N GLU A 350 25.35 -22.03 1.09
CA GLU A 350 26.61 -21.31 1.33
C GLU A 350 27.05 -21.32 2.81
N ALA A 351 26.14 -21.57 3.76
CA ALA A 351 26.46 -21.67 5.19
C ALA A 351 27.03 -23.04 5.60
N GLY A 352 27.03 -24.01 4.68
CA GLY A 352 27.49 -25.38 4.89
C GLY A 352 28.92 -25.68 4.39
N LYS A 353 29.71 -24.64 4.08
CA LYS A 353 31.13 -24.78 3.65
C LYS A 353 32.11 -24.36 4.72
#